data_AF-A0A1J8Q3Q4-F1
#
_entry.id   AF-A0A1J8Q3Q4-F1
#
_cell.length_a   1.000
_cell.length_b   1.000
_cell.length_c   1.000
_cell.angle_alpha   90.00
_cell.angle_beta   90.00
_cell.angle_gamma   90.00
#
_symmetry.space_group_name_H-M   'P 1'
#
loop_
_entity.id
_entity.type
_entity.pdbx_description
1 polymer ?
#
loop_
_entity_poly.entity_id
_entity_poly.type
_entity_poly.pdbx_seq_one_letter_code
_entity_poly.pdbx_strand_id
1 'polypeptide(L)'
;MGFASGPKPIIDAIDLHFAQTATANLQASSLTQAITLSLVEEWGYNNFFAHTEAVANFYRKKRDVFDSALNAHLGGLAEWYTPEAGMFFWFKLLLSQNQTSDLDEGDSEDLIRTKAYEGGVLALPGTVFLPNGRKTAFVRASFSLSTEEQVNEALKRLRTVLLKERGQV
;
A
#
# COMPACT_ATOMS: atom_id res chain seq x y z
N MET A 1 -9.95 -1.15 -16.85
CA MET A 1 -9.30 -0.83 -18.14
C MET A 1 -7.80 -0.79 -17.92
N GLY A 2 -7.03 -1.33 -18.84
CA GLY A 2 -5.57 -1.32 -18.80
C GLY A 2 -5.02 -1.72 -20.16
N PHE A 3 -3.72 -1.50 -20.38
CA PHE A 3 -3.04 -1.90 -21.60
C PHE A 3 -1.67 -2.48 -21.25
N ALA A 4 -1.11 -3.28 -22.16
CA ALA A 4 0.26 -3.78 -22.08
C ALA A 4 1.08 -3.15 -23.20
N SER A 5 2.38 -2.99 -22.99
CA SER A 5 3.32 -2.49 -24.01
C SER A 5 4.62 -3.27 -23.94
N GLY A 6 5.15 -3.67 -25.10
CA GLY A 6 6.32 -4.53 -25.18
C GLY A 6 6.66 -4.94 -26.62
N PRO A 7 7.72 -5.75 -26.82
CA PRO A 7 8.12 -6.26 -28.14
C PRO A 7 7.01 -7.04 -28.82
N LYS A 8 6.89 -6.88 -30.15
CA LYS A 8 5.83 -7.53 -30.96
C LYS A 8 5.69 -9.03 -30.70
N PRO A 9 6.77 -9.86 -30.66
CA PRO A 9 6.63 -11.28 -30.38
C PRO A 9 5.98 -11.59 -29.01
N ILE A 10 6.21 -10.73 -28.01
CA ILE A 10 5.63 -10.87 -26.67
C ILE A 10 4.18 -10.40 -26.66
N ILE A 11 3.86 -9.29 -27.32
CA ILE A 11 2.48 -8.80 -27.40
C ILE A 11 1.62 -9.75 -28.24
N ASP A 12 2.13 -10.25 -29.36
CA ASP A 12 1.44 -11.25 -30.18
C ASP A 12 1.28 -12.55 -29.39
N ALA A 13 2.30 -13.00 -28.65
CA ALA A 13 2.18 -14.16 -27.78
C ALA A 13 1.19 -13.90 -26.64
N ILE A 14 1.16 -12.70 -26.05
CA ILE A 14 0.17 -12.30 -25.06
C ILE A 14 -1.20 -12.41 -25.73
N ASP A 15 -1.47 -11.76 -26.86
CA ASP A 15 -2.75 -11.78 -27.60
C ASP A 15 -3.18 -13.21 -27.99
N LEU A 16 -2.24 -14.04 -28.47
CA LEU A 16 -2.44 -15.45 -28.84
C LEU A 16 -2.63 -16.38 -27.61
N HIS A 17 -1.89 -16.21 -26.50
CA HIS A 17 -2.10 -16.96 -25.24
C HIS A 17 -3.33 -16.45 -24.49
N PHE A 18 -3.63 -15.17 -24.62
CA PHE A 18 -4.92 -14.53 -24.36
C PHE A 18 -5.97 -14.92 -25.43
N ALA A 19 -5.77 -16.01 -26.18
CA ALA A 19 -6.89 -16.87 -26.56
C ALA A 19 -7.61 -17.47 -25.32
N GLN A 20 -7.06 -17.32 -24.11
CA GLN A 20 -7.84 -17.34 -22.86
C GLN A 20 -8.70 -16.06 -22.64
N THR A 21 -8.42 -14.86 -23.16
CA THR A 21 -9.45 -13.79 -23.24
C THR A 21 -10.53 -14.16 -24.25
N ALA A 22 -10.22 -14.54 -25.49
CA ALA A 22 -11.29 -14.86 -26.47
C ALA A 22 -12.32 -15.90 -25.95
N THR A 23 -11.92 -16.74 -24.98
CA THR A 23 -12.78 -17.72 -24.32
C THR A 23 -13.17 -17.41 -22.86
N ALA A 24 -12.45 -16.56 -22.11
CA ALA A 24 -12.70 -16.29 -20.67
C ALA A 24 -12.92 -14.82 -20.26
N ASN A 25 -12.38 -13.81 -20.97
CA ASN A 25 -12.50 -12.38 -20.60
C ASN A 25 -12.76 -11.42 -21.78
N LEU A 26 -12.70 -11.92 -23.02
CA LEU A 26 -12.78 -11.31 -24.36
C LEU A 26 -12.03 -10.00 -24.53
N GLN A 27 -12.62 -8.95 -23.98
CA GLN A 27 -12.20 -7.58 -24.05
C GLN A 27 -12.78 -6.86 -22.84
N ALA A 28 -12.20 -5.74 -22.47
CA ALA A 28 -12.83 -4.89 -21.47
C ALA A 28 -14.18 -4.38 -21.98
N SER A 29 -15.10 -4.09 -21.06
CA SER A 29 -16.45 -3.60 -21.40
C SER A 29 -16.42 -2.47 -22.41
N SER A 30 -17.11 -2.64 -23.55
CA SER A 30 -17.19 -1.64 -24.62
C SER A 30 -17.75 -0.31 -24.12
N LEU A 31 -18.67 -0.33 -23.15
CA LEU A 31 -19.18 0.89 -22.53
C LEU A 31 -18.09 1.63 -21.75
N THR A 32 -17.28 0.91 -20.97
CA THR A 32 -16.16 1.52 -20.24
C THR A 32 -15.10 2.03 -21.21
N GLN A 33 -14.85 1.33 -22.32
CA GLN A 33 -13.96 1.79 -23.39
C GLN A 33 -14.48 3.10 -23.99
N ALA A 34 -15.75 3.17 -24.38
CA ALA A 34 -16.35 4.37 -24.97
C ALA A 34 -16.30 5.59 -24.03
N ILE A 35 -16.67 5.40 -22.75
CA ILE A 35 -16.60 6.47 -21.76
C ILE A 35 -15.15 6.94 -21.54
N THR A 36 -14.22 6.00 -21.41
CA THR A 36 -12.79 6.34 -21.22
C THR A 36 -12.26 7.11 -22.42
N LEU A 37 -12.60 6.66 -23.65
CA LEU A 37 -12.19 7.29 -24.89
C LEU A 37 -12.72 8.73 -24.99
N SER A 38 -14.03 8.93 -24.80
CA SER A 38 -14.64 10.28 -24.82
C SER A 38 -13.95 11.21 -23.82
N LEU A 39 -13.64 10.73 -22.63
CA LEU A 39 -12.99 11.54 -21.59
C LEU A 39 -11.56 11.93 -21.98
N VAL A 40 -10.74 10.98 -22.44
CA VAL A 40 -9.33 11.25 -22.76
C VAL A 40 -9.19 12.07 -24.05
N GLU A 41 -10.13 11.93 -25.00
CA GLU A 41 -10.20 12.78 -26.20
C GLU A 41 -10.59 14.21 -25.86
N GLU A 42 -11.59 14.41 -24.98
CA GLU A 42 -12.00 15.74 -24.51
C GLU A 42 -10.89 16.44 -23.72
N TRP A 43 -10.19 15.70 -22.86
CA TRP A 43 -9.06 16.25 -22.11
C TRP A 43 -7.88 16.57 -23.03
N GLY A 44 -7.61 15.70 -24.00
CA GLY A 44 -6.34 15.69 -24.72
C GLY A 44 -5.15 15.48 -23.80
N TYR A 45 -3.94 15.47 -24.36
CA TYR A 45 -2.72 15.20 -23.59
C TYR A 45 -2.48 16.21 -22.47
N ASN A 46 -2.70 17.52 -22.74
CA ASN A 46 -2.39 18.57 -21.78
C ASN A 46 -3.24 18.46 -20.50
N ASN A 47 -4.56 18.31 -20.63
CA ASN A 47 -5.42 18.19 -19.44
C ASN A 47 -5.29 16.83 -18.78
N PHE A 48 -4.99 15.77 -19.53
CA PHE A 48 -4.64 14.48 -18.94
C PHE A 48 -3.40 14.59 -18.04
N PHE A 49 -2.33 15.24 -18.51
CA PHE A 49 -1.15 15.48 -17.67
C PHE A 49 -1.47 16.36 -16.46
N ALA A 50 -2.23 17.45 -16.64
CA ALA A 50 -2.65 18.29 -15.53
C ALA A 50 -3.46 17.50 -14.47
N HIS A 51 -4.34 16.60 -14.91
CA HIS A 51 -5.08 15.70 -14.03
C HIS A 51 -4.13 14.76 -13.26
N THR A 52 -3.17 14.14 -13.95
CA THR A 52 -2.20 13.24 -13.30
C THR A 52 -1.33 13.97 -12.27
N GLU A 53 -0.94 15.22 -12.55
CA GLU A 53 -0.20 16.05 -11.59
C GLU A 53 -1.07 16.44 -10.38
N ALA A 54 -2.34 16.78 -10.61
CA ALA A 54 -3.28 17.05 -9.52
C ALA A 54 -3.44 15.81 -8.61
N VAL A 55 -3.57 14.61 -9.20
CA VAL A 55 -3.62 13.35 -8.46
C VAL A 55 -2.32 13.10 -7.69
N ALA A 56 -1.16 13.30 -8.32
CA ALA A 56 0.15 13.15 -7.66
C ALA A 56 0.29 14.10 -6.46
N ASN A 57 -0.11 15.36 -6.61
CA ASN A 57 -0.09 16.36 -5.54
C ASN A 57 -1.08 16.02 -4.41
N PHE A 58 -2.24 15.46 -4.74
CA PHE A 58 -3.20 14.96 -3.75
C PHE A 58 -2.60 13.83 -2.89
N TYR A 59 -2.00 12.83 -3.53
CA TYR A 59 -1.35 11.73 -2.80
C TYR A 59 -0.10 12.19 -2.03
N ARG A 60 0.66 13.16 -2.55
CA ARG A 60 1.78 13.77 -1.84
C ARG A 60 1.36 14.40 -0.51
N LYS A 61 0.29 15.20 -0.51
CA LYS A 61 -0.26 15.79 0.72
C LYS A 61 -0.68 14.72 1.73
N LYS A 62 -1.37 13.67 1.28
CA LYS A 62 -1.77 12.57 2.15
C LYS A 62 -0.58 11.79 2.72
N ARG A 63 0.47 11.58 1.92
CA ARG A 63 1.71 10.98 2.37
C ARG A 63 2.34 11.82 3.48
N ASP A 64 2.45 13.13 3.31
CA ASP A 64 3.12 14.01 4.27
C ASP A 64 2.36 14.06 5.61
N VAL A 65 1.02 14.01 5.57
CA VAL A 65 0.18 13.85 6.76
C VAL A 65 0.45 12.51 7.46
N PHE A 66 0.51 11.41 6.71
CA PHE A 66 0.77 10.09 7.26
C PHE A 66 2.18 9.98 7.86
N ASP A 67 3.18 10.53 7.17
CA ASP A 67 4.57 10.57 7.64
C ASP A 67 4.71 11.36 8.95
N SER A 68 4.05 12.53 9.01
CA SER A 68 4.01 13.34 10.24
C SER A 68 3.36 12.60 11.40
N ALA A 69 2.25 11.89 11.14
CA ALA A 69 1.57 11.09 12.15
C ALA A 69 2.39 9.85 12.59
N LEU A 70 3.11 9.20 11.66
CA LEU A 70 4.07 8.15 12.00
C LEU A 70 5.16 8.68 12.93
N ASN A 71 5.74 9.84 12.61
CA ASN A 71 6.76 10.45 13.45
C ASN A 71 6.25 10.79 14.85
N ALA A 72 5.03 11.37 14.94
CA ALA A 72 4.43 11.74 16.21
C ALA A 72 4.07 10.53 17.10
N HIS A 73 3.50 9.48 16.52
CA HIS A 73 2.96 8.35 17.29
C HIS A 73 3.90 7.16 17.40
N LEU A 74 4.68 6.87 16.35
CA LEU A 74 5.53 5.67 16.26
C LEU A 74 7.03 5.98 16.20
N GLY A 75 7.45 7.24 16.39
CA GLY A 75 8.86 7.58 16.55
C GLY A 75 9.55 6.74 17.63
N GLY A 76 10.61 6.02 17.26
CA GLY A 76 11.36 5.11 18.15
C GLY A 76 10.69 3.74 18.40
N LEU A 77 9.48 3.51 17.87
CA LEU A 77 8.77 2.23 17.93
C LEU A 77 8.70 1.53 16.57
N ALA A 78 8.89 2.27 15.49
CA ALA A 78 8.96 1.75 14.13
C ALA A 78 10.05 2.47 13.33
N GLU A 79 10.55 1.81 12.30
CA GLU A 79 11.46 2.37 11.29
C GLU A 79 10.75 2.37 9.95
N TRP A 80 10.85 3.48 9.20
CA TRP A 80 10.23 3.60 7.89
C TRP A 80 11.05 4.49 6.97
N TYR A 81 10.77 4.37 5.67
CA TYR A 81 11.23 5.30 4.66
C TYR A 81 10.02 6.01 4.06
N THR A 82 10.12 7.32 3.90
CA THR A 82 9.04 8.12 3.30
C THR A 82 8.94 7.79 1.81
N PRO A 83 7.81 7.22 1.33
CA PRO A 83 7.70 6.76 -0.04
C PRO A 83 7.71 7.92 -1.04
N GLU A 84 8.43 7.76 -2.14
CA GLU A 84 8.48 8.76 -3.21
C GLU A 84 7.27 8.67 -4.14
N ALA A 85 6.66 7.49 -4.25
CA ALA A 85 5.52 7.22 -5.12
C ALA A 85 4.56 6.19 -4.52
N GLY A 86 3.33 6.17 -5.03
CA GLY A 86 2.30 5.21 -4.66
C GLY A 86 1.38 5.68 -3.52
N MET A 87 0.77 4.72 -2.84
CA MET A 87 -0.28 4.96 -1.83
C MET A 87 -0.12 4.12 -0.56
N PHE A 88 1.05 3.52 -0.35
CA PHE A 88 1.32 2.64 0.77
C PHE A 88 2.56 3.09 1.54
N PHE A 89 2.50 3.00 2.86
CA PHE A 89 3.69 2.99 3.71
C PHE A 89 4.09 1.56 4.02
N TRP A 90 5.40 1.34 4.00
CA TRP A 90 6.03 0.11 4.43
C TRP A 90 6.96 0.44 5.59
N PHE A 91 6.68 -0.10 6.78
CA PHE A 91 7.44 0.21 7.98
C PHE A 91 7.72 -1.05 8.79
N LYS A 92 8.90 -1.09 9.40
CA LYS A 92 9.36 -2.16 10.30
C LYS A 92 8.96 -1.81 11.72
N LEU A 93 8.21 -2.69 12.38
CA LEU A 93 7.92 -2.57 13.80
C LEU A 93 9.12 -3.04 14.60
N LEU A 94 9.56 -2.24 15.56
CA LEU A 94 10.64 -2.62 16.47
C LEU A 94 10.02 -3.39 17.65
N LEU A 95 9.95 -4.72 17.59
CA LEU A 95 9.23 -5.53 18.59
C LEU A 95 10.05 -5.88 19.84
N SER A 96 11.38 -5.87 19.75
CA SER A 96 12.31 -6.07 20.88
C SER A 96 13.17 -4.83 21.13
N GLN A 97 13.45 -4.51 22.41
CA GLN A 97 14.41 -3.45 22.78
C GLN A 97 15.87 -3.85 22.52
N ASN A 98 16.16 -5.15 22.52
CA ASN A 98 17.47 -5.72 22.28
C ASN A 98 17.40 -6.56 21.00
N GLN A 99 17.37 -5.92 19.83
CA GLN A 99 17.60 -6.62 18.58
C GLN A 99 19.08 -7.03 18.51
N THR A 100 19.39 -8.22 19.04
CA THR A 100 20.76 -8.77 19.02
C THR A 100 21.04 -9.65 17.80
N SER A 101 20.04 -9.93 16.96
CA SER A 101 20.21 -10.70 15.72
C SER A 101 19.00 -10.56 14.76
N ASP A 102 19.24 -10.61 13.45
CA ASP A 102 18.22 -10.61 12.37
C ASP A 102 17.22 -11.78 12.42
N LEU A 103 17.41 -12.73 13.33
CA LEU A 103 16.54 -13.89 13.52
C LEU A 103 15.44 -13.68 14.57
N ASP A 104 15.49 -12.56 15.30
CA ASP A 104 14.57 -12.23 16.40
C ASP A 104 13.74 -10.97 16.07
N GLU A 105 13.41 -10.78 14.79
CA GLU A 105 12.65 -9.62 14.31
C GLU A 105 11.21 -9.55 14.85
N GLY A 106 10.73 -10.61 15.49
CA GLY A 106 9.36 -10.71 15.99
C GLY A 106 8.34 -10.96 14.89
N ASP A 107 7.12 -11.30 15.30
CA ASP A 107 6.04 -11.71 14.40
C ASP A 107 5.01 -10.58 14.23
N SER A 108 5.08 -9.85 13.10
CA SER A 108 4.06 -8.84 12.79
C SER A 108 2.70 -9.47 12.47
N GLU A 109 2.63 -10.74 12.07
CA GLU A 109 1.37 -11.36 11.65
C GLU A 109 0.42 -11.55 12.83
N ASP A 110 0.91 -12.16 13.91
CA ASP A 110 0.11 -12.36 15.11
C ASP A 110 -0.31 -11.01 15.71
N LEU A 111 0.62 -10.05 15.82
CA LEU A 111 0.32 -8.74 16.41
C LEU A 111 -0.69 -7.94 15.59
N ILE A 112 -0.57 -7.94 14.26
CA ILE A 112 -1.47 -7.16 13.40
C ILE A 112 -2.85 -7.84 13.27
N ARG A 113 -2.89 -9.17 13.06
CA ARG A 113 -4.15 -9.88 12.83
C ARG A 113 -4.99 -10.04 14.10
N THR A 114 -4.37 -10.04 15.28
CA THR A 114 -5.10 -10.16 16.56
C THR A 114 -5.21 -8.80 17.23
N LYS A 115 -4.11 -8.30 17.81
CA LYS A 115 -4.10 -7.15 18.72
C LYS A 115 -4.40 -5.83 18.01
N ALA A 116 -3.81 -5.58 16.84
CA ALA A 116 -4.07 -4.35 16.10
C ALA A 116 -5.49 -4.33 15.50
N TYR A 117 -5.95 -5.48 14.99
CA TYR A 117 -7.31 -5.64 14.49
C TYR A 117 -8.37 -5.42 15.58
N GLU A 118 -8.19 -5.99 16.77
CA GLU A 118 -9.05 -5.73 17.94
C GLU A 118 -9.00 -4.26 18.38
N GLY A 119 -7.84 -3.61 18.23
CA GLY A 119 -7.69 -2.17 18.40
C GLY A 119 -8.34 -1.34 17.28
N GLY A 120 -8.98 -1.95 16.28
CA GLY A 120 -9.62 -1.26 15.16
C GLY A 120 -8.63 -0.65 14.16
N VAL A 121 -7.40 -1.18 14.09
CA VAL A 121 -6.38 -0.80 13.11
C VAL A 121 -6.28 -1.90 12.05
N LEU A 122 -6.71 -1.59 10.82
CA LEU A 122 -6.55 -2.49 9.69
C LEU A 122 -5.23 -2.19 8.97
N ALA A 123 -4.23 -3.03 9.21
CA ALA A 123 -2.98 -3.03 8.47
C ALA A 123 -2.69 -4.43 7.92
N LEU A 124 -1.80 -4.55 6.95
CA LEU A 124 -1.43 -5.85 6.38
C LEU A 124 -0.05 -6.26 6.87
N PRO A 125 0.08 -7.45 7.47
CA PRO A 125 1.39 -7.94 7.92
C PRO A 125 2.30 -8.22 6.73
N GLY A 126 3.60 -8.04 6.92
CA GLY A 126 4.59 -8.18 5.85
C GLY A 126 4.73 -9.61 5.32
N THR A 127 4.35 -10.59 6.14
CA THR A 127 4.42 -12.03 5.82
C THR A 127 3.64 -12.39 4.55
N VAL A 128 2.50 -11.74 4.29
CA VAL A 128 1.67 -12.00 3.09
C VAL A 128 2.32 -11.53 1.79
N PHE A 129 3.35 -10.67 1.88
CA PHE A 129 4.11 -10.18 0.72
C PHE A 129 5.40 -10.95 0.47
N LEU A 130 5.76 -11.90 1.36
CA LEU A 130 6.91 -12.75 1.16
C LEU A 130 6.51 -14.08 0.53
N PRO A 131 7.10 -14.48 -0.61
CA PRO A 131 6.74 -15.71 -1.31
C PRO A 131 7.06 -16.98 -0.49
N ASN A 132 7.93 -16.88 0.50
CA ASN A 132 8.31 -17.97 1.39
C ASN A 132 7.56 -17.95 2.74
N GLY A 133 6.66 -16.99 2.98
CA GLY A 133 5.89 -16.88 4.22
C GLY A 133 6.75 -16.73 5.49
N ARG A 134 8.00 -16.27 5.35
CA ARG A 134 8.87 -16.06 6.51
C ARG A 134 8.28 -15.00 7.43
N LYS A 135 8.49 -15.17 8.73
CA LYS A 135 8.18 -14.14 9.74
C LYS A 135 8.93 -12.85 9.45
N THR A 136 8.23 -11.73 9.61
CA THR A 136 8.79 -10.39 9.40
C THR A 136 8.18 -9.43 10.41
N ALA A 137 8.91 -8.39 10.77
CA ALA A 137 8.38 -7.28 11.56
C ALA A 137 7.73 -6.17 10.69
N PHE A 138 7.69 -6.35 9.37
CA PHE A 138 7.20 -5.32 8.46
C PHE A 138 5.68 -5.28 8.38
N VAL A 139 5.15 -4.09 8.14
CA VAL A 139 3.71 -3.86 7.99
C VAL A 139 3.48 -2.90 6.84
N ARG A 140 2.41 -3.16 6.07
CA ARG A 140 1.91 -2.28 5.03
C ARG A 140 0.64 -1.57 5.49
N ALA A 141 0.64 -0.25 5.40
CA ALA A 141 -0.56 0.58 5.60
C ALA A 141 -0.89 1.37 4.33
N SER A 142 -2.18 1.49 4.02
CA SER A 142 -2.67 2.34 2.93
C SER A 142 -3.13 3.68 3.49
N PHE A 143 -2.76 4.77 2.82
CA PHE A 143 -3.23 6.12 3.17
C PHE A 143 -4.22 6.70 2.14
N SER A 144 -4.61 5.91 1.13
CA SER A 144 -5.44 6.40 0.02
C SER A 144 -6.83 6.86 0.45
N LEU A 145 -7.50 6.11 1.34
CA LEU A 145 -8.89 6.35 1.73
C LEU A 145 -9.04 7.06 3.08
N SER A 146 -8.03 6.99 3.95
CA SER A 146 -8.11 7.51 5.32
C SER A 146 -8.05 9.04 5.36
N THR A 147 -8.78 9.62 6.31
CA THR A 147 -8.64 11.04 6.69
C THR A 147 -7.51 11.23 7.69
N GLU A 148 -7.05 12.47 7.88
CA GLU A 148 -5.98 12.80 8.82
C GLU A 148 -6.30 12.36 10.26
N GLU A 149 -7.55 12.53 10.70
CA GLU A 149 -8.02 12.14 12.03
C GLU A 149 -8.00 10.62 12.18
N GLN A 150 -8.44 9.89 11.14
CA GLN A 150 -8.42 8.43 11.13
C GLN A 150 -7.00 7.88 11.16
N VAL A 151 -6.07 8.51 10.43
CA VAL A 151 -4.65 8.13 10.43
C VAL A 151 -4.05 8.33 11.82
N ASN A 152 -4.25 9.50 12.42
CA ASN A 152 -3.75 9.79 13.76
C ASN A 152 -4.29 8.81 14.81
N GLU A 153 -5.60 8.57 14.80
CA GLU A 153 -6.23 7.64 15.74
C GLU A 153 -5.75 6.20 15.52
N ALA A 154 -5.62 5.74 14.28
CA ALA A 154 -5.12 4.41 13.98
C ALA A 154 -3.67 4.22 14.47
N LEU A 155 -2.79 5.18 14.22
CA LEU A 155 -1.39 5.10 14.66
C LEU A 155 -1.25 5.21 16.18
N LYS A 156 -2.11 5.99 16.85
CA LYS A 156 -2.17 6.05 18.31
C LYS A 156 -2.60 4.72 18.94
N ARG A 157 -3.58 4.04 18.34
CA ARG A 157 -3.99 2.70 18.78
C ARG A 157 -2.89 1.67 18.54
N LEU A 158 -2.23 1.74 17.38
CA LEU A 158 -1.09 0.87 17.07
C LEU A 158 0.06 1.08 18.07
N ARG A 159 0.38 2.34 18.42
CA ARG A 159 1.35 2.67 19.47
C ARG A 159 1.02 1.97 20.80
N THR A 160 -0.25 2.02 21.21
CA THR A 160 -0.70 1.41 22.47
C THR A 160 -0.51 -0.10 22.46
N VAL A 161 -0.80 -0.76 21.34
CA VAL A 161 -0.58 -2.21 21.17
C VAL A 161 0.91 -2.55 21.25
N LEU A 162 1.77 -1.78 20.58
CA LEU A 162 3.22 -2.00 20.57
C LEU A 162 3.85 -1.80 21.95
N LEU A 163 3.41 -0.80 22.71
CA LEU A 163 3.92 -0.54 24.07
C LEU A 163 3.55 -1.67 25.04
N LYS A 164 2.33 -2.21 24.93
CA LYS A 164 1.92 -3.40 25.69
C LYS A 164 2.77 -4.61 25.33
N GLU A 165 3.07 -4.81 24.05
CA GLU A 165 3.90 -5.94 23.61
C GLU A 165 5.33 -5.86 24.15
N ARG A 166 5.88 -4.65 24.20
CA ARG A 166 7.20 -4.39 24.79
C ARG A 166 7.22 -4.45 26.33
N GLY A 167 6.08 -4.70 26.98
CA GLY A 167 5.97 -4.70 28.45
C GLY A 167 6.18 -3.33 29.10
N GLN A 168 5.95 -2.23 28.35
CA GLN A 168 6.15 -0.86 28.83
C GLN A 168 4.87 -0.23 29.40
N VAL A 169 3.75 -0.97 29.43
CA VAL A 169 2.46 -0.59 30.03
C VAL A 169 1.75 -1.83 30.55
#